data_AF-A0A8T1VZD1-F1
#
_entry.id   AF-A0A8T1VZD1-F1
#
_cell.length_a   1.000
_cell.length_b   1.000
_cell.length_c   1.000
_cell.angle_alpha   90.00
_cell.angle_beta   90.00
_cell.angle_gamma   90.00
#
_symmetry.space_group_name_H-M   'P 1'
#
loop_
_entity.id
_entity.type
_entity.pdbx_description
1 polymer ?
#
loop_
_entity_poly.entity_id
_entity_poly.type
_entity_poly.pdbx_seq_one_letter_code
_entity_poly.pdbx_strand_id
1 'polypeptide(L)'
;MAATQPTPYSSTIEPNADAEFPAEKGRYHLNVTYSFYQKTKPDDENGTHLGWVFVSPETTPSIKKVSPKPRKFSVPVLWDKKKQAVVSEESAGILHTLNSAFRENGLPAEISMSVIKSLFSKSSETAREELRIGFVDIAKLEALLCKQCYVVSNSVTEADIHLVNTLICFDVSQKKTNKQELAQFPNVVGASARGWFL
;
A
#
# COMPACT_ATOMS: atom_id res chain seq x y z
N MET A 1 -15.58 -12.18 -19.57
CA MET A 1 -15.00 -11.31 -18.53
C MET A 1 -16.16 -10.67 -17.79
N ALA A 2 -16.37 -10.99 -16.52
CA ALA A 2 -17.39 -10.30 -15.72
C ALA A 2 -16.90 -8.86 -15.50
N ALA A 3 -17.69 -7.87 -15.89
CA ALA A 3 -17.39 -6.47 -15.57
C ALA A 3 -17.33 -6.33 -14.05
N THR A 4 -16.18 -5.91 -13.52
CA THR A 4 -16.04 -5.58 -12.10
C THR A 4 -17.05 -4.48 -11.81
N GLN A 5 -18.07 -4.76 -11.00
CA GLN A 5 -18.98 -3.71 -10.60
C GLN A 5 -18.20 -2.66 -9.78
N PRO A 6 -18.42 -1.36 -10.02
CA PRO A 6 -17.73 -0.32 -9.29
C PRO A 6 -17.99 -0.50 -7.79
N THR A 7 -16.92 -0.41 -6.98
CA THR A 7 -17.05 -0.48 -5.53
C THR A 7 -17.89 0.70 -5.06
N PRO A 8 -18.86 0.49 -4.14
CA PRO A 8 -19.77 1.56 -3.71
C PRO A 8 -19.07 2.68 -2.94
N TYR A 9 -17.82 2.47 -2.51
CA TYR A 9 -16.98 3.44 -1.82
C TYR A 9 -15.69 3.65 -2.60
N SER A 10 -15.54 4.84 -3.20
CA SER A 10 -14.38 5.21 -4.02
C SER A 10 -13.96 6.68 -3.78
N SER A 11 -14.25 7.22 -2.60
CA SER A 11 -13.92 8.61 -2.24
C SER A 11 -12.44 8.74 -1.86
N THR A 12 -11.93 9.97 -1.91
CA THR A 12 -10.51 10.31 -1.76
C THR A 12 -10.33 11.21 -0.54
N ILE A 13 -9.23 11.01 0.21
CA ILE A 13 -8.75 11.98 1.22
C ILE A 13 -8.02 13.10 0.49
N GLU A 14 -8.35 14.34 0.80
CA GLU A 14 -7.74 15.50 0.15
C GLU A 14 -7.03 16.41 1.17
N PRO A 15 -5.97 17.14 0.76
CA PRO A 15 -5.26 18.07 1.65
C PRO A 15 -6.13 19.26 2.09
N ASN A 16 -7.18 19.59 1.34
CA ASN A 16 -8.03 20.74 1.61
C ASN A 16 -8.88 20.50 2.88
N ALA A 17 -8.89 21.46 3.81
CA ALA A 17 -9.68 21.40 5.03
C ALA A 17 -11.20 21.29 4.78
N ASP A 18 -11.68 21.85 3.65
CA ASP A 18 -13.09 21.85 3.28
C ASP A 18 -13.53 20.62 2.48
N ALA A 19 -12.62 19.67 2.22
CA ALA A 19 -12.93 18.46 1.47
C ALA A 19 -13.94 17.57 2.19
N GLU A 20 -14.59 16.67 1.45
CA GLU A 20 -15.47 15.67 2.05
C GLU A 20 -14.69 14.81 3.08
N PHE A 21 -13.45 14.44 2.75
CA PHE A 21 -12.53 13.73 3.63
C PHE A 21 -11.18 14.48 3.70
N PRO A 22 -11.01 15.46 4.62
CA PRO A 22 -9.78 16.25 4.72
C PRO A 22 -8.65 15.49 5.42
N ALA A 23 -7.40 15.72 5.02
CA ALA A 23 -6.21 15.09 5.59
C ALA A 23 -5.96 15.56 7.03
N GLU A 24 -6.33 14.73 8.02
CA GLU A 24 -6.22 15.06 9.44
C GLU A 24 -5.54 13.94 10.23
N LYS A 25 -4.54 14.31 11.03
CA LYS A 25 -3.81 13.39 11.90
C LYS A 25 -4.76 12.65 12.84
N GLY A 26 -4.68 11.32 12.85
CA GLY A 26 -5.45 10.48 13.76
C GLY A 26 -6.94 10.33 13.41
N ARG A 27 -7.42 10.85 12.28
CA ARG A 27 -8.84 10.73 11.84
C ARG A 27 -9.14 9.40 11.15
N TYR A 28 -8.21 8.90 10.33
CA TYR A 28 -8.43 7.72 9.51
C TYR A 28 -7.92 6.43 10.17
N HIS A 29 -8.47 5.29 9.74
CA HIS A 29 -8.01 3.97 10.11
C HIS A 29 -8.00 3.08 8.87
N LEU A 30 -6.88 2.39 8.62
CA LEU A 30 -6.77 1.45 7.53
C LEU A 30 -7.05 0.05 8.09
N ASN A 31 -8.20 -0.53 7.73
CA ASN A 31 -8.49 -1.91 8.07
C ASN A 31 -7.80 -2.81 7.04
N VAL A 32 -6.73 -3.45 7.47
CA VAL A 32 -6.07 -4.55 6.76
C VAL A 32 -6.40 -5.85 7.48
N THR A 33 -6.64 -6.90 6.72
CA THR A 33 -6.78 -8.24 7.30
C THR A 33 -5.42 -8.92 7.28
N TYR A 34 -5.01 -9.51 8.40
CA TYR A 34 -3.91 -10.46 8.38
C TYR A 34 -4.28 -11.60 7.44
N SER A 35 -3.50 -11.74 6.38
CA SER A 35 -3.57 -12.92 5.53
C SER A 35 -2.96 -14.08 6.28
N PHE A 36 -3.65 -15.21 6.35
CA PHE A 36 -3.05 -16.45 6.83
C PHE A 36 -3.12 -17.49 5.71
N TYR A 37 -2.08 -18.31 5.64
CA TYR A 37 -1.92 -19.29 4.58
C TYR A 37 -2.80 -20.50 4.88
N GLN A 38 -3.84 -20.71 4.07
CA GLN A 38 -4.76 -21.84 4.24
C GLN A 38 -5.40 -22.25 2.91
N LYS A 39 -6.29 -23.26 2.93
CA LYS A 39 -7.11 -23.60 1.76
C LYS A 39 -7.95 -22.41 1.35
N THR A 40 -7.88 -22.02 0.08
CA THR A 40 -8.65 -20.88 -0.45
C THR A 40 -10.16 -21.13 -0.42
N LYS A 41 -10.56 -22.42 -0.42
CA LYS A 41 -11.92 -22.87 -0.14
C LYS A 41 -11.86 -23.89 1.00
N PRO A 42 -12.01 -23.45 2.26
CA PRO A 42 -11.91 -24.36 3.40
C PRO A 42 -13.01 -25.43 3.40
N ASP A 43 -14.18 -25.13 2.82
CA ASP A 43 -15.34 -26.04 2.74
C ASP A 43 -15.29 -27.01 1.55
N ASP A 44 -14.28 -26.91 0.67
CA ASP A 44 -14.08 -27.82 -0.46
C ASP A 44 -13.13 -28.94 -0.03
N GLU A 45 -13.70 -30.11 0.30
CA GLU A 45 -12.94 -31.27 0.79
C GLU A 45 -11.86 -31.71 -0.22
N ASN A 46 -12.15 -31.59 -1.52
CA ASN A 46 -11.23 -31.92 -2.62
C ASN A 46 -10.35 -30.74 -3.05
N GLY A 47 -10.55 -29.56 -2.47
CA GLY A 47 -9.76 -28.37 -2.74
C GLY A 47 -8.32 -28.52 -2.22
N THR A 48 -7.37 -28.59 -3.15
CA THR A 48 -5.91 -28.64 -2.86
C THR A 48 -5.25 -27.26 -2.93
N HIS A 49 -5.95 -26.26 -3.46
CA HIS A 49 -5.40 -24.92 -3.65
C HIS A 49 -5.25 -24.19 -2.31
N LEU A 50 -3.99 -24.02 -1.91
CA LEU A 50 -3.57 -23.20 -0.77
C LEU A 50 -3.25 -21.79 -1.23
N GLY A 51 -3.63 -20.81 -0.44
CA GLY A 51 -3.34 -19.41 -0.72
C GLY A 51 -3.48 -18.55 0.52
N TRP A 52 -3.07 -17.30 0.39
CA TRP A 52 -3.29 -16.28 1.40
C TRP A 52 -4.79 -15.95 1.44
N VAL A 53 -5.44 -16.25 2.56
CA VAL A 53 -6.87 -15.95 2.78
C VAL A 53 -6.99 -14.87 3.84
N PHE A 54 -7.91 -13.93 3.60
CA PHE A 54 -8.19 -12.82 4.48
C PHE A 54 -9.29 -13.20 5.50
N VAL A 55 -9.13 -12.77 6.75
CA VAL A 55 -10.20 -12.87 7.76
C VAL A 55 -11.45 -12.14 7.27
N SER A 56 -12.63 -12.75 7.40
CA SER A 56 -13.88 -12.15 6.89
C SER A 56 -14.11 -10.76 7.51
N PRO A 57 -14.37 -9.72 6.69
CA PRO A 57 -14.76 -8.38 7.17
C PRO A 57 -15.97 -8.41 8.11
N GLU A 58 -16.81 -9.44 8.02
CA GLU A 58 -17.95 -9.68 8.91
C GLU A 58 -17.55 -9.98 10.35
N THR A 59 -16.28 -10.23 10.64
CA THR A 59 -15.77 -10.38 12.02
C THR A 59 -15.13 -9.09 12.55
N THR A 60 -14.92 -8.09 11.68
CA THR A 60 -14.34 -6.78 12.03
C THR A 60 -15.42 -5.86 12.64
N PRO A 61 -15.34 -5.48 13.93
CA PRO A 61 -16.39 -4.73 14.62
C PRO A 61 -16.78 -3.39 13.96
N SER A 62 -15.82 -2.74 13.30
CA SER A 62 -15.98 -1.42 12.66
C SER A 62 -16.85 -1.49 11.40
N ILE A 63 -16.75 -2.55 10.60
CA ILE A 63 -17.40 -2.67 9.29
C ILE A 63 -18.89 -3.01 9.43
N LYS A 64 -19.26 -3.75 10.49
CA LYS A 64 -20.66 -4.11 10.80
C LYS A 64 -21.59 -2.90 10.97
N LYS A 65 -21.07 -1.72 11.31
CA LYS A 65 -21.88 -0.53 11.58
C LYS A 65 -22.41 0.18 10.32
N VAL A 66 -21.87 -0.11 9.12
CA VAL A 66 -22.14 0.71 7.92
C VAL A 66 -23.13 0.09 6.94
N SER A 67 -23.19 -1.24 6.81
CA SER A 67 -24.10 -1.87 5.86
C SER A 67 -25.25 -2.57 6.60
N PRO A 68 -26.52 -2.13 6.42
CA PRO A 68 -27.68 -2.83 6.99
C PRO A 68 -27.94 -4.19 6.34
N LYS A 69 -27.31 -4.49 5.20
CA LYS A 69 -27.33 -5.80 4.53
C LYS A 69 -25.93 -6.41 4.52
N PRO A 70 -25.79 -7.74 4.77
CA PRO A 70 -24.51 -8.42 4.66
C PRO A 70 -23.97 -8.31 3.23
N ARG A 71 -22.72 -7.87 3.08
CA ARG A 71 -22.02 -7.88 1.80
C ARG A 71 -20.54 -8.20 2.00
N LYS A 72 -19.89 -8.72 0.95
CA LYS A 72 -18.44 -8.92 0.94
C LYS A 72 -17.76 -7.57 0.71
N PHE A 73 -16.86 -7.20 1.61
CA PHE A 73 -15.97 -6.04 1.47
C PHE A 73 -14.64 -6.52 0.88
N SER A 74 -14.03 -5.75 -0.01
CA SER A 74 -12.65 -5.99 -0.46
C SER A 74 -11.68 -5.32 0.50
N VAL A 75 -10.51 -5.93 0.71
CA VAL A 75 -9.42 -5.33 1.48
C VAL A 75 -8.37 -4.72 0.54
N PRO A 76 -7.70 -3.62 0.94
CA PRO A 76 -7.87 -2.88 2.19
C PRO A 76 -9.14 -2.00 2.21
N VAL A 77 -9.62 -1.66 3.40
CA VAL A 77 -10.74 -0.73 3.61
C VAL A 77 -10.25 0.50 4.37
N LEU A 78 -10.39 1.69 3.77
CA LEU A 78 -10.08 2.96 4.40
C LEU A 78 -11.31 3.49 5.14
N TRP A 79 -11.15 3.80 6.44
CA TRP A 79 -12.23 4.16 7.35
C TRP A 79 -12.06 5.55 7.96
N ASP A 80 -13.11 6.36 7.95
CA ASP A 80 -13.17 7.65 8.67
C ASP A 80 -13.77 7.43 10.07
N LYS A 81 -12.95 7.64 11.12
CA LYS A 81 -13.41 7.48 12.51
C LYS A 81 -14.35 8.58 12.99
N LYS A 82 -14.30 9.78 12.42
CA LYS A 82 -15.20 10.88 12.80
C LYS A 82 -16.58 10.68 12.19
N LYS A 83 -16.62 10.39 10.89
CA LYS A 83 -17.88 10.16 10.16
C LYS A 83 -18.45 8.75 10.34
N GLN A 84 -17.67 7.82 10.90
CA GLN A 84 -18.03 6.40 11.05
C GLN A 84 -18.45 5.79 9.71
N ALA A 85 -17.67 6.05 8.66
CA ALA A 85 -17.99 5.67 7.28
C ALA A 85 -16.78 5.07 6.55
N VAL A 86 -17.06 4.22 5.56
CA VAL A 86 -16.05 3.73 4.62
C VAL A 86 -15.74 4.85 3.62
N VAL A 87 -14.46 5.19 3.49
CA VAL A 87 -13.97 6.19 2.54
C VAL A 87 -13.74 5.53 1.17
N SER A 88 -13.00 4.43 1.14
CA SER A 88 -12.71 3.68 -0.09
C SER A 88 -12.41 2.22 0.20
N GLU A 89 -12.75 1.36 -0.77
CA GLU A 89 -12.37 -0.07 -0.82
C GLU A 89 -11.43 -0.39 -1.99
N GLU A 90 -11.11 0.62 -2.80
CA GLU A 90 -10.26 0.45 -3.97
C GLU A 90 -8.80 0.61 -3.55
N SER A 91 -8.04 -0.49 -3.54
CA SER A 91 -6.64 -0.51 -3.10
C SER A 91 -5.78 0.55 -3.80
N ALA A 92 -5.95 0.73 -5.12
CA ALA A 92 -5.23 1.72 -5.91
C ALA A 92 -5.64 3.16 -5.54
N GLY A 93 -6.94 3.41 -5.37
CA GLY A 93 -7.46 4.72 -4.94
C GLY A 93 -7.02 5.08 -3.51
N ILE A 94 -7.03 4.10 -2.60
CA ILE A 94 -6.54 4.26 -1.22
C ILE A 94 -5.06 4.60 -1.21
N LEU A 95 -4.24 3.86 -1.96
CA LEU A 95 -2.81 4.16 -2.06
C LEU A 95 -2.57 5.53 -2.67
N HIS A 96 -3.25 5.88 -3.77
CA HIS A 96 -3.10 7.18 -4.40
C HIS A 96 -3.46 8.34 -3.45
N THR A 97 -4.56 8.17 -2.73
CA THR A 97 -5.04 9.09 -1.70
C THR A 97 -4.05 9.25 -0.55
N LEU A 98 -3.58 8.14 0.03
CA LEU A 98 -2.61 8.20 1.13
C LEU A 98 -1.30 8.86 0.67
N ASN A 99 -0.91 8.59 -0.58
CA ASN A 99 0.27 9.13 -1.22
C ASN A 99 0.18 10.62 -1.58
N SER A 100 -1.02 11.17 -1.81
CA SER A 100 -1.24 12.57 -2.21
C SER A 100 -1.65 13.45 -1.02
N ALA A 101 -2.50 12.94 -0.14
CA ALA A 101 -3.05 13.66 1.00
C ALA A 101 -2.03 13.90 2.12
N PHE A 102 -1.07 12.99 2.29
CA PHE A 102 -0.06 13.04 3.36
C PHE A 102 1.36 13.33 2.83
N ARG A 103 1.45 14.15 1.77
CA ARG A 103 2.72 14.53 1.14
C ARG A 103 3.59 15.40 2.04
N GLU A 104 4.31 14.76 2.95
CA GLU A 104 5.68 15.18 3.24
C GLU A 104 6.60 14.17 2.55
N ASN A 105 7.22 14.58 1.43
CA ASN A 105 8.17 13.82 0.61
C ASN A 105 7.64 12.50 0.00
N GLY A 106 6.78 12.62 -1.03
CA GLY A 106 6.10 11.52 -1.74
C GLY A 106 6.94 10.50 -2.52
N LEU A 107 8.23 10.34 -2.23
CA LEU A 107 9.10 9.35 -2.90
C LEU A 107 8.73 7.90 -2.54
N PRO A 108 8.47 7.52 -1.27
CA PRO A 108 8.04 6.14 -0.95
C PRO A 108 6.78 5.71 -1.70
N ALA A 109 5.85 6.65 -1.85
CA ALA A 109 4.61 6.50 -2.60
C ALA A 109 4.83 6.23 -4.11
N GLU A 110 5.71 7.00 -4.74
CA GLU A 110 6.05 6.86 -6.17
C GLU A 110 6.72 5.51 -6.43
N ILE A 111 7.65 5.10 -5.55
CA ILE A 111 8.29 3.78 -5.62
C ILE A 111 7.25 2.66 -5.47
N SER A 112 6.33 2.75 -4.49
CA SER A 112 5.24 1.76 -4.32
C SER A 112 4.38 1.59 -5.56
N MET A 113 4.02 2.70 -6.20
CA MET A 113 3.20 2.68 -7.41
C MET A 113 3.92 2.00 -8.57
N SER A 114 5.23 2.21 -8.71
CA SER A 114 6.03 1.54 -9.74
C SER A 114 6.03 0.01 -9.58
N VAL A 115 6.12 -0.50 -8.34
CA VAL A 115 6.04 -1.95 -8.05
C VAL A 115 4.67 -2.50 -8.43
N ILE A 116 3.60 -1.82 -7.99
CA ILE A 116 2.23 -2.26 -8.25
C ILE A 116 1.97 -2.33 -9.76
N LYS A 117 2.32 -1.26 -10.49
CA LYS A 117 2.16 -1.24 -11.95
C LYS A 117 2.97 -2.34 -12.62
N SER A 118 4.19 -2.62 -12.13
CA SER A 118 5.00 -3.73 -12.63
C SER A 118 4.32 -5.09 -12.40
N LEU A 119 3.85 -5.36 -11.18
CA LEU A 119 3.20 -6.60 -10.78
C LEU A 119 1.93 -6.89 -11.57
N PHE A 120 1.11 -5.86 -11.84
CA PHE A 120 -0.16 -5.99 -12.55
C PHE A 120 -0.05 -5.75 -14.06
N SER A 121 1.16 -5.53 -14.58
CA SER A 121 1.36 -5.35 -16.02
C SER A 121 1.09 -6.65 -16.79
N LYS A 122 0.47 -6.51 -17.98
CA LYS A 122 0.18 -7.65 -18.86
C LYS A 122 1.40 -8.10 -19.68
N SER A 123 2.42 -7.25 -19.78
CA SER A 123 3.62 -7.46 -20.58
C SER A 123 4.86 -7.34 -19.71
N SER A 124 5.79 -8.29 -19.88
CA SER A 124 7.09 -8.24 -19.20
C SER A 124 7.88 -6.97 -19.52
N GLU A 125 7.65 -6.36 -20.68
CA GLU A 125 8.36 -5.15 -21.08
C GLU A 125 7.86 -3.93 -20.31
N THR A 126 6.54 -3.77 -20.20
CA THR A 126 5.92 -2.75 -19.35
C THR A 126 6.32 -2.94 -17.88
N ALA A 127 6.39 -4.19 -17.41
CA ALA A 127 6.85 -4.50 -16.07
C ALA A 127 8.26 -3.95 -15.79
N ARG A 128 9.17 -4.10 -16.76
CA ARG A 128 10.56 -3.62 -16.66
C ARG A 128 10.64 -2.11 -16.69
N GLU A 129 9.88 -1.46 -17.56
CA GLU A 129 9.90 0.01 -17.65
C GLU A 129 9.38 0.65 -16.35
N GLU A 130 8.32 0.10 -15.76
CA GLU A 130 7.82 0.59 -14.47
C GLU A 130 8.87 0.40 -13.36
N LEU A 131 9.57 -0.75 -13.31
CA LEU A 131 10.68 -0.93 -12.35
C LEU A 131 11.84 0.02 -12.61
N ARG A 132 12.12 0.36 -13.87
CA ARG A 132 13.15 1.35 -14.24
C ARG A 132 12.77 2.74 -13.71
N ILE A 133 11.49 3.11 -13.81
CA ILE A 133 10.97 4.35 -13.19
C ILE A 133 11.16 4.29 -11.67
N GLY A 134 10.81 3.19 -11.04
CA GLY A 134 11.03 3.00 -9.60
C GLY A 134 12.49 3.18 -9.17
N PHE A 135 13.45 2.71 -9.97
CA PHE A 135 14.88 2.93 -9.71
C PHE A 135 15.31 4.40 -9.85
N VAL A 136 14.68 5.17 -10.75
CA VAL A 136 14.91 6.62 -10.82
C VAL A 136 14.45 7.29 -9.51
N ASP A 137 13.33 6.87 -8.95
CA ASP A 137 12.82 7.42 -7.69
C ASP A 137 13.63 6.95 -6.47
N ILE A 138 14.14 5.71 -6.49
CA ILE A 138 15.11 5.22 -5.50
C ILE A 138 16.40 6.05 -5.53
N ALA A 139 16.89 6.44 -6.71
CA ALA A 139 18.08 7.29 -6.81
C ALA A 139 17.84 8.70 -6.22
N LYS A 140 16.64 9.27 -6.39
CA LYS A 140 16.26 10.52 -5.72
C LYS A 140 16.22 10.35 -4.20
N LEU A 141 15.66 9.22 -3.74
CA LEU A 141 15.60 8.89 -2.33
C LEU A 141 17.00 8.70 -1.71
N GLU A 142 17.92 8.07 -2.42
CA GLU A 142 19.33 7.94 -2.03
C GLU A 142 19.97 9.32 -1.84
N ALA A 143 19.78 10.24 -2.79
CA ALA A 143 20.30 11.60 -2.69
C ALA A 143 19.71 12.39 -1.53
N LEU A 144 18.44 12.13 -1.17
CA LEU A 144 17.78 12.71 0.00
C LEU A 144 18.37 12.12 1.28
N LEU A 145 18.43 10.80 1.40
CA LEU A 145 18.91 10.09 2.59
C LEU A 145 20.42 10.26 2.83
N CYS A 146 21.18 10.69 1.83
CA CYS A 146 22.56 11.13 1.99
C CYS A 146 22.67 12.41 2.85
N LYS A 147 21.61 13.23 2.90
CA LYS A 147 21.59 14.51 3.64
C LYS A 147 20.85 14.42 4.97
N GLN A 148 19.99 13.42 5.16
CA GLN A 148 19.15 13.29 6.34
C GLN A 148 18.85 11.82 6.68
N CYS A 149 18.61 11.54 7.96
CA CYS A 149 18.46 10.16 8.43
C CYS A 149 17.12 9.51 8.09
N TYR A 150 16.06 10.31 7.89
CA TYR A 150 14.67 9.89 7.69
C TYR A 150 14.06 10.62 6.49
N VAL A 151 12.95 10.10 5.96
CA VAL A 151 12.32 10.62 4.73
C VAL A 151 11.81 12.04 4.91
N VAL A 152 11.27 12.37 6.08
CA VAL A 152 10.53 13.63 6.30
C VAL A 152 11.13 14.51 7.39
N SER A 153 11.38 13.96 8.57
CA SER A 153 11.69 14.73 9.77
C SER A 153 13.03 14.32 10.40
N ASN A 154 13.35 14.86 11.58
CA ASN A 154 14.49 14.40 12.38
C ASN A 154 14.18 13.14 13.23
N SER A 155 12.99 12.56 13.07
CA SER A 155 12.56 11.32 13.72
C SER A 155 11.84 10.40 12.73
N VAL A 156 11.70 9.11 13.08
CA VAL A 156 10.90 8.15 12.31
C VAL A 156 9.46 8.63 12.19
N THR A 157 8.92 8.54 10.98
CA THR A 157 7.55 8.88 10.63
C THR A 157 6.86 7.74 9.90
N GLU A 158 5.56 7.87 9.64
CA GLU A 158 4.80 6.91 8.84
C GLU A 158 5.39 6.73 7.43
N ALA A 159 6.03 7.77 6.87
CA ALA A 159 6.70 7.69 5.57
C ALA A 159 7.89 6.72 5.59
N ASP A 160 8.63 6.65 6.70
CA ASP A 160 9.76 5.73 6.89
C ASP A 160 9.25 4.28 7.04
N ILE A 161 8.16 4.07 7.77
CA ILE A 161 7.52 2.76 7.91
C ILE A 161 7.00 2.27 6.55
N HIS A 162 6.33 3.14 5.80
CA HIS A 162 5.87 2.82 4.44
C HIS A 162 7.06 2.45 3.54
N LEU A 163 8.13 3.25 3.58
CA LEU A 163 9.34 3.02 2.80
C LEU A 163 9.93 1.63 3.02
N VAL A 164 10.03 1.17 4.26
CA VAL A 164 10.56 -0.18 4.56
C VAL A 164 9.75 -1.25 3.83
N ASN A 165 8.43 -1.21 3.95
CA ASN A 165 7.54 -2.18 3.30
C ASN A 165 7.63 -2.09 1.77
N THR A 166 7.73 -0.88 1.23
CA THR A 166 7.90 -0.63 -0.20
C THR A 166 9.19 -1.23 -0.72
N LEU A 167 10.32 -1.02 -0.04
CA LEU A 167 11.63 -1.53 -0.46
C LEU A 167 11.68 -3.06 -0.46
N ILE A 168 11.08 -3.71 0.55
CA ILE A 168 10.96 -5.18 0.58
C ILE A 168 10.15 -5.68 -0.61
N CYS A 169 8.99 -5.08 -0.87
CA CYS A 169 8.17 -5.43 -2.02
C CYS A 169 8.91 -5.18 -3.35
N PHE A 170 9.67 -4.08 -3.43
CA PHE A 170 10.46 -3.73 -4.60
C PHE A 170 11.54 -4.79 -4.87
N ASP A 171 12.29 -5.18 -3.84
CA ASP A 171 13.34 -6.21 -3.93
C ASP A 171 12.79 -7.56 -4.40
N VAL A 172 11.70 -8.02 -3.78
CA VAL A 172 11.02 -9.28 -4.13
C VAL A 172 10.45 -9.23 -5.55
N SER A 173 9.96 -8.06 -5.99
CA SER A 173 9.42 -7.90 -7.34
C SER A 173 10.48 -7.96 -8.43
N GLN A 174 11.77 -7.85 -8.08
CA GLN A 174 12.84 -8.01 -9.04
C GLN A 174 12.99 -9.47 -9.42
N LYS A 175 12.70 -9.78 -10.68
CA LYS A 175 13.18 -11.03 -11.26
C LYS A 175 14.72 -10.96 -11.27
N LYS A 176 15.40 -12.03 -10.84
CA LYS A 176 16.88 -12.20 -10.75
C LYS A 176 17.68 -11.96 -12.06
N THR A 177 17.05 -11.39 -13.08
CA THR A 177 17.59 -11.07 -14.41
C THR A 177 17.89 -9.58 -14.62
N ASN A 178 17.61 -8.70 -13.64
CA ASN A 178 17.86 -7.26 -13.76
C ASN A 178 19.28 -6.88 -13.31
N LYS A 179 19.88 -5.88 -13.97
CA LYS A 179 21.27 -5.41 -13.74
C LYS A 179 21.41 -4.37 -12.60
N GLN A 180 20.30 -3.80 -12.14
CA GLN A 180 20.28 -2.84 -11.04
C GLN A 180 19.69 -3.53 -9.82
N GLU A 181 20.32 -3.32 -8.66
CA GLU A 181 19.96 -3.94 -7.38
C GLU A 181 19.86 -2.85 -6.32
N LEU A 182 19.01 -3.05 -5.31
CA LEU A 182 18.91 -2.11 -4.18
C LEU A 182 20.24 -1.96 -3.43
N ALA A 183 21.09 -2.98 -3.46
CA ALA A 183 22.44 -2.97 -2.87
C ALA A 183 23.34 -1.84 -3.42
N GLN A 184 23.01 -1.27 -4.59
CA GLN A 184 23.74 -0.13 -5.18
C GLN A 184 23.42 1.21 -4.49
N PHE A 185 22.43 1.25 -3.59
CA PHE A 185 21.95 2.45 -2.90
C PHE A 185 22.15 2.33 -1.37
N PRO A 186 23.37 2.60 -0.87
CA PRO A 186 23.73 2.31 0.52
C PRO A 186 22.95 3.13 1.55
N ASN A 187 22.54 4.37 1.26
CA ASN A 187 21.75 5.16 2.20
C ASN A 187 20.30 4.67 2.27
N VAL A 188 19.73 4.21 1.16
CA VAL A 188 18.41 3.57 1.08
C VAL A 188 18.40 2.24 1.84
N VAL A 189 19.40 1.38 1.60
CA VAL A 189 19.55 0.11 2.33
C VAL A 189 19.83 0.37 3.82
N GLY A 190 20.62 1.39 4.14
CA GLY A 190 20.85 1.80 5.52
C GLY A 190 19.58 2.31 6.20
N ALA A 191 18.71 3.03 5.48
CA ALA A 191 17.43 3.51 6.01
C ALA A 191 16.46 2.38 6.34
N SER A 192 16.42 1.33 5.51
CA SER A 192 15.59 0.17 5.82
C SER A 192 16.08 -0.53 7.09
N ALA A 193 17.38 -0.65 7.32
CA ALA A 193 17.92 -1.23 8.56
C ALA A 193 17.63 -0.38 9.81
N ARG A 194 17.58 0.95 9.71
CA ARG A 194 17.27 1.86 10.84
C ARG A 194 15.84 1.72 11.36
N GLY A 195 14.89 1.34 10.50
CA GLY A 195 13.48 1.17 10.86
C GLY A 195 13.16 -0.12 11.64
N TRP A 196 14.08 -1.09 11.70
CA TRP A 196 13.85 -2.41 12.32
C TRP A 196 14.28 -2.49 13.80
N PHE A 197 14.97 -1.46 14.31
CA PHE A 197 15.47 -1.41 15.69
C PHE A 197 14.65 -0.49 16.61
N LEU A 198 13.41 -0.17 16.23
CA LEU A 198 12.39 0.43 17.10
C LEU A 198 11.35 -0.61 17.50
#